data_AF-A0A3M0I5P4-F1
#
_entry.id   AF-A0A3M0I5P4-F1
#
_cell.length_a   1.000
_cell.length_b   1.000
_cell.length_c   1.000
_cell.angle_alpha   90.00
_cell.angle_beta   90.00
_cell.angle_gamma   90.00
#
_symmetry.space_group_name_H-M   'P 1'
#
loop_
_entity.id
_entity.type
_entity.pdbx_description
1 polymer ?
#
loop_
_entity_poly.entity_id
_entity_poly.type
_entity_poly.pdbx_seq_one_letter_code
_entity_poly.pdbx_strand_id
1 'polypeptide(L)'
;MPGSGDRHGPRLGTAAAGQVRGEHGVGQGGHSDHLGESWGHGIAFPQGFAGRNSTSIGVSQRAPRPARASTPAVICTTRPQWSPPLEHPDRGGRSYAAIRTGTGGPFTGQRRNRRHVPSATGTARRTTMAASAWESLRAARAAHLHYVEGLRVTQVAEHLGVSRFKAGRLIQTAREQGLVHIEITPPPLADPTRSAALLERYAPHGLTRALVVPAQAGRAALNRAAAEAVEEATRPGDVLGLACGRTVNQVVAALRRLPDCDVVQLTGLTTPGDVNDSSVETIRRASRLTRSTAVPVYVPMVLPSLAEAAALRVRPALAKAFARLDRLTVALITVGAWQPGDSNLHDSTGLADSEREAATRRGVVAEFAGHLVDADGRTVATDLTDRCLVVPLERLRHARDVVAIAAAVRRASAVDAALRSGLIHTLVTDTEVADAFLAHRDTAPTEPPD
;
A
#
# COMPACT_ATOMS: atom_id res chain seq x y z
N MET A 1 -10.91 -34.35 -58.67
CA MET A 1 -12.36 -34.63 -58.58
C MET A 1 -13.07 -33.43 -57.98
N PRO A 2 -13.58 -32.48 -58.80
CA PRO A 2 -14.60 -31.53 -58.37
C PRO A 2 -15.95 -31.84 -59.07
N GLY A 3 -17.06 -31.67 -58.37
CA GLY A 3 -18.42 -31.60 -58.95
C GLY A 3 -19.15 -30.44 -58.27
N SER A 4 -19.45 -29.35 -58.98
CA SER A 4 -20.64 -29.12 -59.81
C SER A 4 -21.92 -29.09 -58.97
N GLY A 5 -22.46 -27.92 -58.60
CA GLY A 5 -23.35 -27.05 -59.41
C GLY A 5 -24.58 -26.74 -58.51
N ASP A 6 -25.38 -25.69 -58.64
CA ASP A 6 -25.54 -24.67 -59.67
C ASP A 6 -26.38 -23.50 -59.07
N ARG A 7 -26.09 -22.30 -59.56
CA ARG A 7 -26.91 -21.06 -59.76
C ARG A 7 -28.29 -20.91 -59.11
N HIS A 8 -28.57 -19.71 -58.57
CA HIS A 8 -29.50 -18.73 -59.21
C HIS A 8 -29.35 -17.32 -58.60
N GLY A 9 -29.27 -16.32 -59.50
CA GLY A 9 -29.09 -14.89 -59.21
C GLY A 9 -30.41 -14.09 -59.04
N PRO A 10 -30.36 -12.75 -59.17
CA PRO A 10 -31.06 -11.80 -58.31
C PRO A 10 -32.41 -11.30 -58.87
N ARG A 11 -33.20 -10.63 -58.02
CA ARG A 11 -34.35 -9.81 -58.46
C ARG A 11 -34.24 -8.37 -57.96
N LEU A 12 -34.14 -7.47 -58.94
CA LEU A 12 -34.50 -6.06 -58.88
C LEU A 12 -36.03 -5.90 -58.94
N GLY A 13 -36.55 -4.83 -58.33
CA GLY A 13 -37.93 -4.37 -58.48
C GLY A 13 -38.09 -2.93 -57.97
N THR A 14 -38.46 -2.05 -58.88
CA THR A 14 -38.44 -0.57 -58.86
C THR A 14 -39.77 0.10 -58.45
N ALA A 15 -39.64 1.32 -57.93
CA ALA A 15 -40.42 2.57 -58.19
C ALA A 15 -41.88 2.77 -57.72
N ALA A 16 -42.10 3.87 -56.98
CA ALA A 16 -43.05 4.99 -57.21
C ALA A 16 -42.81 6.05 -56.09
N ALA A 17 -42.38 7.31 -56.31
CA ALA A 17 -42.94 8.43 -57.08
C ALA A 17 -44.31 8.92 -56.58
N GLY A 18 -44.32 10.06 -55.88
CA GLY A 18 -45.51 10.84 -55.51
C GLY A 18 -45.10 12.21 -54.96
N GLN A 19 -45.18 13.23 -55.81
CA GLN A 19 -44.84 14.63 -55.56
C GLN A 19 -46.07 15.49 -55.88
N VAL A 20 -46.53 16.33 -54.95
CA VAL A 20 -47.39 17.51 -55.15
C VAL A 20 -47.02 18.49 -54.02
N ARG A 21 -46.22 19.55 -54.23
CA ARG A 21 -46.50 20.92 -54.72
C ARG A 21 -47.52 21.74 -53.91
N GLY A 22 -47.10 22.97 -53.57
CA GLY A 22 -47.93 24.10 -53.13
C GLY A 22 -47.36 24.78 -51.88
N GLU A 23 -46.38 25.69 -51.95
CA GLU A 23 -46.40 27.09 -52.41
C GLU A 23 -46.59 28.13 -51.28
N HIS A 24 -45.64 29.08 -51.28
CA HIS A 24 -45.71 30.51 -50.91
C HIS A 24 -45.95 30.98 -49.47
N GLY A 25 -45.09 31.91 -49.04
CA GLY A 25 -45.36 32.81 -47.92
C GLY A 25 -44.13 33.49 -47.31
N VAL A 26 -43.56 34.47 -48.02
CA VAL A 26 -42.56 35.43 -47.50
C VAL A 26 -43.22 36.40 -46.51
N GLY A 27 -42.52 36.80 -45.44
CA GLY A 27 -42.94 37.93 -44.60
C GLY A 27 -41.93 38.30 -43.50
N GLN A 28 -41.24 39.43 -43.68
CA GLN A 28 -40.36 40.09 -42.73
C GLN A 28 -41.12 40.86 -41.63
N GLY A 29 -40.39 41.23 -40.56
CA GLY A 29 -40.72 42.29 -39.58
C GLY A 29 -41.18 41.70 -38.24
N GLY A 30 -40.70 42.08 -37.06
CA GLY A 30 -39.95 43.25 -36.61
C GLY A 30 -40.61 43.75 -35.31
N HIS A 31 -39.82 43.95 -34.25
CA HIS A 31 -40.17 44.60 -32.96
C HIS A 31 -41.31 43.94 -32.14
N SER A 32 -41.47 44.07 -30.83
CA SER A 32 -40.69 44.50 -29.64
C SER A 32 -41.60 44.18 -28.43
N ASP A 33 -41.00 44.06 -27.25
CA ASP A 33 -41.59 44.31 -25.93
C ASP A 33 -42.60 43.36 -25.26
N HIS A 34 -42.14 42.87 -24.10
CA HIS A 34 -42.76 42.86 -22.77
C HIS A 34 -44.10 42.16 -22.44
N LEU A 35 -44.10 41.65 -21.19
CA LEU A 35 -45.18 41.06 -20.38
C LEU A 35 -45.45 39.60 -20.77
N GLY A 36 -45.48 38.61 -19.88
CA GLY A 36 -45.89 38.56 -18.48
C GLY A 36 -46.70 37.25 -18.35
N GLU A 37 -46.71 36.66 -17.14
CA GLU A 37 -47.60 35.54 -16.74
C GLU A 37 -47.21 34.13 -17.25
N SER A 38 -46.69 33.25 -16.39
CA SER A 38 -47.36 32.44 -15.34
C SER A 38 -47.68 31.03 -15.85
N TRP A 39 -46.93 30.03 -15.37
CA TRP A 39 -47.42 28.67 -15.18
C TRP A 39 -46.80 28.11 -13.90
N GLY A 40 -47.61 28.05 -12.86
CA GLY A 40 -47.31 27.35 -11.63
C GLY A 40 -47.94 25.97 -11.65
N HIS A 41 -47.17 24.95 -11.27
CA HIS A 41 -47.57 23.69 -10.63
C HIS A 41 -46.36 23.33 -9.73
N GLY A 42 -46.42 23.17 -8.42
CA GLY A 42 -47.51 22.79 -7.54
C GLY A 42 -47.22 21.41 -6.94
N ILE A 43 -46.27 21.28 -6.01
CA ILE A 43 -46.16 20.10 -5.12
C ILE A 43 -45.86 20.58 -3.69
N ALA A 44 -46.71 20.12 -2.78
CA ALA A 44 -46.88 20.57 -1.41
C ALA A 44 -45.92 19.91 -0.41
N PHE A 45 -45.52 20.67 0.61
CA PHE A 45 -44.95 20.21 1.88
C PHE A 45 -46.03 20.28 2.97
N PRO A 46 -46.15 19.31 3.89
CA PRO A 46 -46.91 19.52 5.12
C PRO A 46 -45.99 19.98 6.25
N GLN A 47 -46.34 21.13 6.83
CA GLN A 47 -45.90 21.61 8.13
C GLN A 47 -47.06 21.44 9.13
N GLY A 48 -46.72 21.08 10.37
CA GLY A 48 -47.49 21.45 11.55
C GLY A 48 -47.98 20.31 12.44
N PHE A 49 -47.30 20.12 13.57
CA PHE A 49 -48.01 20.00 14.86
C PHE A 49 -47.12 20.50 16.00
N ALA A 50 -47.64 21.43 16.78
CA ALA A 50 -47.04 22.02 17.97
C ALA A 50 -47.63 21.38 19.24
N GLY A 51 -46.86 21.28 20.32
CA GLY A 51 -47.40 20.99 21.65
C GLY A 51 -46.42 20.55 22.74
N ARG A 52 -45.84 21.55 23.44
CA ARG A 52 -45.59 21.63 24.90
C ARG A 52 -45.11 20.37 25.67
N ASN A 53 -43.93 20.44 26.30
CA ASN A 53 -43.80 20.73 27.74
C ASN A 53 -42.34 20.73 28.22
N SER A 54 -42.07 21.71 29.07
CA SER A 54 -40.87 21.95 29.87
C SER A 54 -40.77 20.99 31.06
N THR A 55 -39.60 20.36 31.24
CA THR A 55 -39.12 19.98 32.58
C THR A 55 -37.60 20.05 32.63
N SER A 56 -37.10 21.04 33.36
CA SER A 56 -35.74 21.19 33.82
C SER A 56 -35.42 20.15 34.90
N ILE A 57 -34.37 19.35 34.71
CA ILE A 57 -33.71 18.62 35.80
C ILE A 57 -32.21 18.92 35.70
N GLY A 58 -31.73 19.72 36.66
CA GLY A 58 -30.31 19.88 36.91
C GLY A 58 -29.76 18.64 37.61
N VAL A 59 -28.69 18.09 37.06
CA VAL A 59 -27.85 17.11 37.76
C VAL A 59 -26.42 17.62 37.72
N SER A 60 -25.98 18.11 38.88
CA SER A 60 -24.58 18.33 39.22
C SER A 60 -23.90 16.96 39.35
N GLN A 61 -22.91 16.66 38.51
CA GLN A 61 -21.89 15.66 38.83
C GLN A 61 -20.49 16.16 38.45
N ARG A 62 -19.61 16.08 39.44
CA ARG A 62 -18.19 16.44 39.39
C ARG A 62 -17.44 15.58 38.36
N ALA A 63 -16.55 16.22 37.61
CA ALA A 63 -15.58 15.56 36.75
C ALA A 63 -14.49 14.83 37.57
N PRO A 64 -14.10 13.59 37.22
CA PRO A 64 -12.84 13.02 37.65
C PRO A 64 -11.70 13.48 36.72
N ARG A 65 -10.55 13.81 37.32
CA ARG A 65 -9.29 14.15 36.63
C ARG A 65 -8.80 12.98 35.76
N PRO A 66 -8.14 13.23 34.61
CA PRO A 66 -7.57 12.16 33.80
C PRO A 66 -6.34 11.55 34.47
N ALA A 67 -6.31 10.21 34.51
CA ALA A 67 -5.15 9.43 34.91
C ALA A 67 -4.01 9.60 33.90
N ARG A 68 -2.78 9.74 34.41
CA ARG A 68 -1.55 9.82 33.62
C ARG A 68 -1.34 8.55 32.80
N ALA A 69 -0.96 8.72 31.54
CA ALA A 69 -0.52 7.65 30.65
C ALA A 69 0.67 6.90 31.26
N SER A 70 0.57 5.57 31.28
CA SER A 70 1.65 4.65 31.63
C SER A 70 2.62 4.50 30.46
N THR A 71 3.90 4.71 30.74
CA THR A 71 5.04 4.40 29.85
C THR A 71 5.09 2.89 29.58
N PRO A 72 5.41 2.42 28.35
CA PRO A 72 5.58 0.98 28.11
C PRO A 72 6.78 0.46 28.91
N ALA A 73 6.55 -0.54 29.76
CA ALA A 73 7.58 -1.21 30.52
C ALA A 73 8.40 -2.14 29.61
N VAL A 74 9.72 -1.97 29.61
CA VAL A 74 10.64 -3.01 29.13
C VAL A 74 10.60 -4.13 30.17
N ILE A 75 9.96 -5.25 29.83
CA ILE A 75 9.91 -6.41 30.71
C ILE A 75 11.21 -7.20 30.51
N CYS A 76 12.23 -6.92 31.34
CA CYS A 76 13.32 -7.87 31.56
C CYS A 76 12.86 -8.88 32.62
N THR A 77 12.42 -10.06 32.20
CA THR A 77 12.15 -11.14 33.17
C THR A 77 13.46 -11.77 33.62
N THR A 78 13.79 -11.66 34.91
CA THR A 78 14.73 -12.58 35.56
C THR A 78 13.94 -13.76 36.10
N ARG A 79 14.01 -14.93 35.45
CA ARG A 79 13.54 -16.20 36.04
C ARG A 79 14.54 -16.66 37.11
N PRO A 80 14.12 -17.17 38.28
CA PRO A 80 14.99 -17.93 39.16
C PRO A 80 14.90 -19.44 38.90
N GLN A 81 16.06 -20.09 39.10
CA GLN A 81 16.33 -21.53 39.23
C GLN A 81 16.27 -22.40 37.96
N TRP A 82 17.46 -22.63 37.40
CA TRP A 82 17.76 -23.76 36.54
C TRP A 82 18.29 -24.91 37.43
N SER A 83 17.60 -26.05 37.42
CA SER A 83 18.09 -27.32 37.99
C SER A 83 18.58 -28.21 36.84
N PRO A 84 19.74 -28.87 36.94
CA PRO A 84 20.24 -29.72 35.86
C PRO A 84 19.41 -31.02 35.77
N PRO A 85 19.16 -31.57 34.57
CA PRO A 85 18.46 -32.84 34.43
C PRO A 85 19.39 -34.01 34.75
N LEU A 86 18.87 -34.97 35.53
CA LEU A 86 19.46 -36.29 35.75
C LEU A 86 19.44 -37.09 34.44
N GLU A 87 20.58 -37.69 34.08
CA GLU A 87 20.71 -38.61 32.96
C GLU A 87 20.02 -39.95 33.24
N HIS A 88 19.25 -40.45 32.27
CA HIS A 88 19.26 -41.84 31.80
C HIS A 88 18.42 -41.99 30.50
N PRO A 89 18.59 -43.06 29.71
CA PRO A 89 19.00 -42.92 28.31
C PRO A 89 17.94 -43.33 27.30
N ASP A 90 18.17 -42.86 26.08
CA ASP A 90 17.81 -43.49 24.80
C ASP A 90 16.32 -43.50 24.39
N ARG A 91 15.98 -42.69 23.38
CA ARG A 91 15.55 -43.16 22.05
C ARG A 91 15.09 -42.00 21.15
N GLY A 92 15.77 -41.86 20.00
CA GLY A 92 15.09 -41.76 18.70
C GLY A 92 14.80 -40.37 18.09
N GLY A 93 15.80 -39.82 17.39
CA GLY A 93 15.62 -39.09 16.11
C GLY A 93 15.05 -37.65 16.18
N ARG A 94 15.34 -36.72 15.27
CA ARG A 94 16.20 -36.64 14.08
C ARG A 94 16.56 -35.14 13.94
N SER A 95 17.85 -34.82 13.84
CA SER A 95 18.33 -33.47 13.56
C SER A 95 18.44 -33.27 12.05
N TYR A 96 17.81 -32.23 11.50
CA TYR A 96 18.07 -31.78 10.13
C TYR A 96 19.30 -30.87 10.11
N ALA A 97 20.26 -31.28 9.29
CA ALA A 97 21.56 -30.66 9.08
C ALA A 97 21.47 -29.46 8.13
N ALA A 98 22.26 -28.42 8.42
CA ALA A 98 22.55 -27.35 7.49
C ALA A 98 23.67 -27.78 6.52
N ILE A 99 23.39 -27.59 5.24
CA ILE A 99 24.19 -27.98 4.07
C ILE A 99 25.44 -27.09 3.96
N ARG A 100 26.62 -27.72 3.92
CA ARG A 100 27.86 -27.10 3.42
C ARG A 100 27.99 -27.43 1.94
N THR A 101 28.03 -26.41 1.09
CA THR A 101 28.49 -26.56 -0.29
C THR A 101 30.00 -26.49 -0.33
N GLY A 102 30.61 -27.53 -0.91
CA GLY A 102 31.99 -27.54 -1.32
C GLY A 102 32.08 -28.34 -2.61
N THR A 103 32.64 -27.74 -3.65
CA THR A 103 33.11 -28.44 -4.83
C THR A 103 34.51 -27.93 -5.15
N GLY A 104 35.49 -28.82 -4.94
CA GLY A 104 36.83 -28.69 -5.48
C GLY A 104 37.11 -29.96 -6.28
N GLY A 105 37.49 -29.80 -7.55
CA GLY A 105 38.09 -30.82 -8.40
C GLY A 105 39.53 -30.42 -8.74
N PRO A 106 40.40 -31.38 -9.14
CA PRO A 106 41.81 -31.37 -8.79
C PRO A 106 42.72 -30.97 -9.95
N PHE A 107 43.88 -30.36 -9.67
CA PHE A 107 44.99 -30.35 -10.64
C PHE A 107 46.34 -30.56 -9.96
N THR A 108 47.05 -31.54 -10.53
CA THR A 108 48.36 -32.07 -10.22
C THR A 108 49.47 -31.21 -10.84
N GLY A 109 50.69 -31.22 -10.30
CA GLY A 109 51.86 -30.70 -11.05
C GLY A 109 53.04 -30.14 -10.26
N GLN A 110 53.72 -30.99 -9.49
CA GLN A 110 55.18 -31.15 -9.43
C GLN A 110 56.09 -30.03 -10.03
N ARG A 111 56.94 -29.38 -9.21
CA ARG A 111 58.42 -29.56 -9.18
C ARG A 111 59.18 -28.44 -8.46
N ARG A 112 60.12 -28.87 -7.58
CA ARG A 112 61.51 -28.42 -7.29
C ARG A 112 61.74 -26.89 -7.14
N ASN A 113 62.42 -26.37 -6.11
CA ASN A 113 63.69 -26.84 -5.56
C ASN A 113 64.11 -25.97 -4.34
N ARG A 114 64.93 -26.58 -3.47
CA ARG A 114 66.00 -26.00 -2.61
C ARG A 114 65.66 -25.13 -1.37
N ARG A 115 65.75 -25.82 -0.23
CA ARG A 115 66.59 -25.55 0.96
C ARG A 115 66.78 -24.08 1.41
N HIS A 116 66.14 -23.72 2.52
CA HIS A 116 66.84 -23.27 3.73
C HIS A 116 65.90 -23.38 4.94
N VAL A 117 66.34 -24.01 6.02
CA VAL A 117 65.69 -23.93 7.34
C VAL A 117 66.42 -22.81 8.09
N PRO A 118 65.68 -21.88 8.71
CA PRO A 118 65.90 -21.74 10.14
C PRO A 118 64.61 -21.58 10.95
N SER A 119 64.64 -22.26 12.09
CA SER A 119 64.00 -21.91 13.37
C SER A 119 62.49 -21.67 13.41
N ALA A 120 61.85 -22.55 14.19
CA ALA A 120 60.52 -22.37 14.76
C ALA A 120 60.39 -21.01 15.45
N THR A 121 59.78 -20.04 14.77
CA THR A 121 59.13 -18.89 15.40
C THR A 121 57.65 -19.16 15.46
N GLY A 122 57.13 -19.15 16.68
CA GLY A 122 55.81 -19.62 17.04
C GLY A 122 54.71 -19.05 16.16
N THR A 123 54.00 -19.97 15.49
CA THR A 123 52.62 -19.76 15.11
C THR A 123 51.87 -19.39 16.37
N ALA A 124 51.65 -18.09 16.58
CA ALA A 124 50.79 -17.60 17.64
C ALA A 124 49.38 -18.14 17.35
N ARG A 125 49.10 -19.33 17.86
CA ARG A 125 47.75 -19.83 18.04
C ARG A 125 47.05 -18.75 18.86
N ARG A 126 46.20 -17.94 18.22
CA ARG A 126 45.13 -17.23 18.91
C ARG A 126 44.18 -18.30 19.44
N THR A 127 44.58 -18.89 20.57
CA THR A 127 43.69 -19.63 21.44
C THR A 127 42.64 -18.61 21.85
N THR A 128 41.42 -18.77 21.37
CA THR A 128 40.25 -18.11 21.94
C THR A 128 40.16 -18.64 23.37
N MET A 129 40.89 -18.02 24.30
CA MET A 129 40.78 -18.35 25.71
C MET A 129 39.32 -18.14 26.08
N ALA A 130 38.67 -19.21 26.53
CA ALA A 130 37.41 -19.09 27.25
C ALA A 130 37.61 -17.98 28.30
N ALA A 131 36.79 -16.93 28.24
CA ALA A 131 36.87 -15.85 29.22
C ALA A 131 36.84 -16.46 30.62
N SER A 132 37.68 -15.97 31.53
CA SER A 132 37.70 -16.52 32.88
C SER A 132 36.30 -16.40 33.50
N ALA A 133 35.88 -17.37 34.32
CA ALA A 133 34.57 -17.33 34.97
C ALA A 133 34.34 -16.00 35.72
N TRP A 134 35.40 -15.42 36.27
CA TRP A 134 35.38 -14.09 36.90
C TRP A 134 35.13 -12.95 35.92
N GLU A 135 35.66 -13.02 34.71
CA GLU A 135 35.43 -12.01 33.69
C GLU A 135 34.00 -12.09 33.14
N SER A 136 33.46 -13.30 32.95
CA SER A 136 32.04 -13.48 32.60
C SER A 136 31.11 -13.03 33.73
N LEU A 137 31.45 -13.26 35.00
CA LEU A 137 30.69 -12.74 36.15
C LEU A 137 30.71 -11.21 36.19
N ARG A 138 31.88 -10.58 35.95
CA ARG A 138 32.00 -9.12 35.85
C ARG A 138 31.22 -8.55 34.67
N ALA A 139 31.22 -9.24 33.53
CA ALA A 139 30.43 -8.87 32.36
C ALA A 139 28.93 -8.93 32.67
N ALA A 140 28.45 -10.02 33.28
CA ALA A 140 27.06 -10.18 33.71
C ALA A 140 26.64 -9.08 34.71
N ARG A 141 27.47 -8.78 35.71
CA ARG A 141 27.18 -7.70 36.69
C ARG A 141 27.15 -6.32 36.03
N ALA A 142 28.10 -6.02 35.14
CA ALA A 142 28.11 -4.76 34.39
C ALA A 142 26.85 -4.59 33.54
N ALA A 143 26.41 -5.66 32.86
CA ALA A 143 25.19 -5.66 32.10
C ALA A 143 23.93 -5.50 32.96
N HIS A 144 23.85 -6.16 34.13
CA HIS A 144 22.73 -5.99 35.05
C HIS A 144 22.59 -4.54 35.54
N LEU A 145 23.70 -3.93 35.98
CA LEU A 145 23.74 -2.53 36.40
C LEU A 145 23.26 -1.58 35.29
N HIS A 146 23.62 -1.88 34.03
CA HIS A 146 23.26 -1.04 32.90
C HIS A 146 21.82 -1.24 32.43
N TYR A 147 21.41 -2.48 32.15
CA TYR A 147 20.13 -2.80 31.50
C TYR A 147 18.97 -2.93 32.49
N VAL A 148 19.23 -3.40 33.72
CA VAL A 148 18.19 -3.61 34.73
C VAL A 148 18.13 -2.43 35.69
N GLU A 149 19.27 -1.97 36.21
CA GLU A 149 19.31 -0.84 37.15
C GLU A 149 19.35 0.53 36.44
N GLY A 150 19.45 0.57 35.11
CA GLY A 150 19.38 1.80 34.32
C GLY A 150 20.59 2.74 34.46
N LEU A 151 21.71 2.25 35.02
CA LEU A 151 22.90 3.06 35.24
C LEU A 151 23.60 3.39 33.93
N ARG A 152 24.12 4.62 33.83
CA ARG A 152 25.00 5.03 32.74
C ARG A 152 26.32 4.28 32.84
N VAL A 153 27.00 4.08 31.71
CA VAL A 153 28.30 3.36 31.66
C VAL A 153 29.34 3.95 32.62
N THR A 154 29.31 5.26 32.88
CA THR A 154 30.18 5.92 33.87
C THR A 154 29.88 5.49 35.31
N GLN A 155 28.60 5.40 35.67
CA GLN A 155 28.15 4.96 37.00
C GLN A 155 28.43 3.46 37.19
N VAL A 156 28.29 2.65 36.13
CA VAL A 156 28.70 1.23 36.14
C VAL A 156 30.20 1.10 36.41
N ALA A 157 31.01 1.96 35.80
CA ALA A 157 32.46 1.97 35.97
C ALA A 157 32.87 2.30 37.42
N GLU A 158 32.26 3.33 38.00
CA GLU A 158 32.40 3.70 39.42
C GLU A 158 32.01 2.53 40.33
N HIS A 159 30.86 1.90 40.08
CA HIS A 159 30.33 0.81 40.89
C HIS A 159 31.21 -0.46 40.83
N LEU A 160 31.91 -0.69 39.72
CA LEU A 160 32.78 -1.85 39.52
C LEU A 160 34.26 -1.57 39.81
N GLY A 161 34.63 -0.32 40.12
CA GLY A 161 36.03 0.07 40.33
C GLY A 161 36.91 -0.09 39.08
N VAL A 162 36.35 0.13 37.88
CA VAL A 162 37.06 0.01 36.60
C VAL A 162 36.96 1.28 35.78
N SER A 163 37.75 1.39 34.70
CA SER A 163 37.61 2.53 33.78
C SER A 163 36.28 2.48 33.01
N ARG A 164 35.78 3.64 32.58
CA ARG A 164 34.59 3.76 31.70
C ARG A 164 34.69 2.87 30.46
N PHE A 165 35.86 2.81 29.84
CA PHE A 165 36.12 1.96 28.67
C PHE A 165 36.00 0.47 29.02
N LYS A 166 36.54 0.03 30.17
CA LYS A 166 36.43 -1.36 30.60
C LYS A 166 34.99 -1.72 30.97
N ALA A 167 34.23 -0.83 31.62
CA ALA A 167 32.81 -1.04 31.90
C ALA A 167 31.99 -1.19 30.61
N GLY A 168 32.20 -0.31 29.63
CA GLY A 168 31.58 -0.44 28.31
C GLY A 168 31.93 -1.76 27.63
N ARG A 169 33.21 -2.18 27.69
CA ARG A 169 33.64 -3.46 27.14
C ARG A 169 33.00 -4.65 27.86
N LEU A 170 32.84 -4.60 29.18
CA LEU A 170 32.18 -5.65 29.95
C LEU A 170 30.70 -5.78 29.59
N ILE A 171 29.97 -4.67 29.41
CA ILE A 171 28.58 -4.66 28.93
C ILE A 171 28.49 -5.28 27.52
N GLN A 172 29.41 -4.91 26.63
CA GLN A 172 29.48 -5.48 25.28
C GLN A 172 29.80 -6.98 25.30
N THR A 173 30.81 -7.39 26.08
CA THR A 173 31.19 -8.79 26.27
C THR A 173 30.02 -9.62 26.78
N ALA A 174 29.19 -9.07 27.68
CA ALA A 174 28.00 -9.75 28.15
C ALA A 174 26.98 -10.04 27.03
N ARG A 175 26.83 -9.11 26.06
CA ARG A 175 25.98 -9.34 24.88
C ARG A 175 26.61 -10.37 23.94
N GLU A 176 27.89 -10.23 23.62
CA GLU A 176 28.62 -11.10 22.70
C GLU A 176 28.70 -12.55 23.20
N GLN A 177 28.76 -12.75 24.51
CA GLN A 177 28.77 -14.08 25.15
C GLN A 177 27.36 -14.64 25.41
N GLY A 178 26.29 -13.94 25.01
CA GLY A 178 24.92 -14.38 25.24
C GLY A 178 24.46 -14.34 26.71
N LEU A 179 25.19 -13.63 27.59
CA LEU A 179 24.78 -13.40 28.98
C LEU A 179 23.61 -12.41 29.10
N VAL A 180 23.33 -11.67 28.03
CA VAL A 180 22.20 -10.74 27.91
C VAL A 180 21.35 -11.13 26.72
N HIS A 181 20.07 -11.38 26.97
CA HIS A 181 19.05 -11.51 25.93
C HIS A 181 18.10 -10.31 26.02
N ILE A 182 17.89 -9.61 24.90
CA ILE A 182 16.96 -8.49 24.80
C ILE A 182 15.79 -8.96 23.94
N GLU A 183 14.62 -9.04 24.56
CA GLU A 183 13.37 -9.35 23.88
C GLU A 183 12.58 -8.06 23.67
N ILE A 184 12.12 -7.84 22.44
CA ILE A 184 11.25 -6.71 22.09
C ILE A 184 9.90 -7.29 21.73
N THR A 185 8.88 -7.05 22.57
CA THR A 185 7.52 -7.47 22.28
C THR A 185 6.92 -6.58 21.19
N PRO A 186 6.48 -7.14 20.05
CA PRO A 186 5.89 -6.36 18.96
C PRO A 186 4.52 -5.77 19.37
N PRO A 187 4.12 -4.64 18.77
CA PRO A 187 2.76 -4.13 18.94
C PRO A 187 1.72 -5.16 18.47
N PRO A 188 0.56 -5.32 19.14
CA PRO A 188 -0.41 -6.38 18.83
C PRO A 188 -0.97 -6.36 17.39
N LEU A 189 -0.96 -5.20 16.74
CA LEU A 189 -1.52 -4.99 15.40
C LEU A 189 -0.45 -4.74 14.33
N ALA A 190 0.83 -4.98 14.63
CA ALA A 190 1.91 -4.81 13.69
C ALA A 190 2.89 -5.98 13.76
N ASP A 191 3.28 -6.51 12.60
CA ASP A 191 4.36 -7.49 12.46
C ASP A 191 5.64 -6.77 11.99
N PRO A 192 6.56 -6.42 12.91
CA PRO A 192 7.76 -5.66 12.57
C PRO A 192 8.72 -6.48 11.70
N THR A 193 8.75 -7.81 11.85
CA THR A 193 9.65 -8.68 11.09
C THR A 193 9.28 -8.68 9.61
N ARG A 194 8.01 -8.92 9.29
CA ARG A 194 7.52 -8.88 7.90
C ARG A 194 7.53 -7.48 7.33
N SER A 195 7.21 -6.47 8.14
CA SER A 195 7.29 -5.07 7.72
C SER A 195 8.72 -4.69 7.31
N ALA A 196 9.73 -5.06 8.10
CA ALA A 196 11.13 -4.84 7.78
C ALA A 196 11.58 -5.61 6.53
N ALA A 197 11.16 -6.86 6.36
CA ALA A 197 11.50 -7.67 5.20
C ALA A 197 10.91 -7.10 3.88
N LEU A 198 9.67 -6.59 3.91
CA LEU A 198 9.08 -5.92 2.74
C LEU A 198 9.81 -4.61 2.42
N LEU A 199 10.17 -3.83 3.45
CA LEU A 199 10.98 -2.62 3.27
C LEU A 199 12.33 -2.93 2.64
N GLU A 200 13.06 -3.93 3.15
CA GLU A 200 14.35 -4.33 2.62
C GLU A 200 14.26 -4.73 1.14
N ARG A 201 13.23 -5.50 0.77
CA ARG A 201 13.01 -5.96 -0.60
C ARG A 201 12.66 -4.84 -1.57
N TYR A 202 11.78 -3.92 -1.18
CA TYR A 202 11.22 -2.92 -2.10
C TYR A 202 11.76 -1.50 -1.92
N ALA A 203 12.66 -1.26 -0.96
CA ALA A 203 13.37 0.02 -0.84
C ALA A 203 14.07 0.46 -2.14
N PRO A 204 14.70 -0.43 -2.94
CA PRO A 204 15.25 -0.05 -4.24
C PRO A 204 14.20 0.45 -5.24
N HIS A 205 12.93 0.08 -5.04
CA HIS A 205 11.78 0.52 -5.82
C HIS A 205 11.00 1.65 -5.12
N GLY A 206 11.62 2.39 -4.20
CA GLY A 206 11.02 3.58 -3.59
C GLY A 206 10.06 3.33 -2.42
N LEU A 207 9.89 2.08 -1.96
CA LEU A 207 9.10 1.82 -0.76
C LEU A 207 9.85 2.33 0.48
N THR A 208 9.25 3.28 1.19
CA THR A 208 9.84 3.92 2.39
C THR A 208 9.18 3.48 3.68
N ARG A 209 7.94 2.98 3.62
CA ARG A 209 7.17 2.50 4.77
C ARG A 209 6.43 1.22 4.41
N ALA A 210 6.44 0.24 5.29
CA ALA A 210 5.57 -0.93 5.22
C ALA A 210 4.95 -1.19 6.59
N LEU A 211 3.65 -1.49 6.60
CA LEU A 211 2.92 -1.88 7.80
C LEU A 211 2.17 -3.18 7.51
N VAL A 212 2.65 -4.26 8.15
CA VAL A 212 2.02 -5.57 8.07
C VAL A 212 1.16 -5.80 9.30
N VAL A 213 -0.14 -6.01 9.10
CA VAL A 213 -1.10 -6.31 10.16
C VAL A 213 -1.31 -7.82 10.25
N PRO A 214 -1.39 -8.43 11.44
CA PRO A 214 -1.72 -9.84 11.55
C PRO A 214 -3.07 -10.17 10.91
N ALA A 215 -3.13 -11.17 10.01
CA ALA A 215 -4.34 -11.50 9.26
C ALA A 215 -5.54 -11.81 10.17
N GLN A 216 -5.29 -12.44 11.33
CA GLN A 216 -6.30 -12.72 12.35
C GLN A 216 -6.96 -11.47 12.97
N ALA A 217 -6.33 -10.30 12.85
CA ALA A 217 -6.93 -9.04 13.29
C ALA A 217 -8.07 -8.57 12.36
N GLY A 218 -8.14 -9.14 11.15
CA GLY A 218 -9.23 -8.96 10.20
C GLY A 218 -9.18 -7.65 9.40
N ARG A 219 -10.07 -7.57 8.41
CA ARG A 219 -10.11 -6.48 7.43
C ARG A 219 -10.30 -5.09 8.06
N ALA A 220 -11.06 -4.99 9.15
CA ALA A 220 -11.29 -3.72 9.84
C ALA A 220 -10.00 -3.16 10.49
N ALA A 221 -9.14 -4.03 11.03
CA ALA A 221 -7.84 -3.62 11.57
C ALA A 221 -6.91 -3.15 10.44
N LEU A 222 -6.88 -3.87 9.31
CA LEU A 222 -6.11 -3.47 8.13
C LEU A 222 -6.55 -2.09 7.59
N ASN A 223 -7.87 -1.88 7.47
CA ASN A 223 -8.40 -0.60 7.00
C ASN A 223 -8.07 0.55 7.98
N ARG A 224 -8.08 0.28 9.29
CA ARG A 224 -7.67 1.26 10.31
C ARG A 224 -6.18 1.59 10.23
N ALA A 225 -5.33 0.58 10.04
CA ALA A 225 -3.90 0.76 9.85
C ALA A 225 -3.60 1.62 8.60
N ALA A 226 -4.34 1.40 7.50
CA ALA A 226 -4.22 2.22 6.30
C ALA A 226 -4.74 3.64 6.51
N ALA A 227 -5.82 3.81 7.28
CA ALA A 227 -6.32 5.14 7.64
C ALA A 227 -5.26 5.89 8.46
N GLU A 228 -4.70 5.28 9.50
CA GLU A 228 -3.63 5.86 10.33
C GLU A 228 -2.38 6.23 9.49
N ALA A 229 -2.00 5.39 8.51
CA ALA A 229 -0.92 5.70 7.59
C ALA A 229 -1.19 6.97 6.75
N VAL A 230 -2.43 7.17 6.28
CA VAL A 230 -2.85 8.38 5.56
C VAL A 230 -2.90 9.59 6.50
N GLU A 231 -3.40 9.44 7.72
CA GLU A 231 -3.42 10.52 8.72
C GLU A 231 -2.02 11.02 9.06
N GLU A 232 -1.04 10.11 9.17
CA GLU A 232 0.36 10.44 9.43
C GLU A 232 1.06 11.03 8.20
N ALA A 233 0.73 10.52 7.01
CA ALA A 233 1.31 11.01 5.76
C ALA A 233 0.85 12.43 5.42
N THR A 234 -0.39 12.80 5.78
CA THR A 234 -1.02 14.07 5.38
C THR A 234 -0.69 15.21 6.32
N ARG A 235 -0.37 16.39 5.77
CA ARG A 235 0.05 17.61 6.47
C ARG A 235 -0.88 18.79 6.13
N PRO A 236 -0.93 19.85 6.94
CA PRO A 236 -1.67 21.07 6.60
C PRO A 236 -1.22 21.64 5.24
N GLY A 237 -2.19 22.00 4.40
CA GLY A 237 -1.97 22.55 3.05
C GLY A 237 -1.69 21.52 1.95
N ASP A 238 -1.69 20.22 2.28
CA ASP A 238 -1.54 19.14 1.31
C ASP A 238 -2.75 19.00 0.38
N VAL A 239 -2.54 18.27 -0.72
CA VAL A 239 -3.60 17.74 -1.58
C VAL A 239 -3.60 16.23 -1.44
N LEU A 240 -4.65 15.70 -0.81
CA LEU A 240 -4.91 14.28 -0.63
C LEU A 240 -5.76 13.76 -1.80
N GLY A 241 -5.14 12.95 -2.66
CA GLY A 241 -5.79 12.23 -3.74
C GLY A 241 -6.36 10.90 -3.28
N LEU A 242 -7.62 10.63 -3.59
CA LEU A 242 -8.28 9.36 -3.29
C LEU A 242 -8.66 8.65 -4.60
N ALA A 243 -8.22 7.40 -4.77
CA ALA A 243 -8.69 6.54 -5.85
C ALA A 243 -10.14 6.11 -5.64
N CYS A 244 -10.82 5.73 -6.72
CA CYS A 244 -12.14 5.11 -6.60
C CYS A 244 -12.02 3.64 -6.17
N GLY A 245 -12.93 3.17 -5.30
CA GLY A 245 -13.08 1.75 -5.01
C GLY A 245 -13.52 1.44 -3.59
N ARG A 246 -14.15 0.27 -3.42
CA ARG A 246 -14.72 -0.22 -2.15
C ARG A 246 -13.72 -0.18 -0.99
N THR A 247 -12.47 -0.59 -1.23
CA THR A 247 -11.44 -0.60 -0.16
C THR A 247 -11.05 0.82 0.25
N VAL A 248 -10.92 1.76 -0.69
CA VAL A 248 -10.65 3.17 -0.35
C VAL A 248 -11.81 3.76 0.45
N ASN A 249 -13.06 3.47 0.07
CA ASN A 249 -14.25 3.89 0.82
C ASN A 249 -14.21 3.42 2.29
N GLN A 250 -13.81 2.16 2.50
CA GLN A 250 -13.70 1.57 3.84
C GLN A 250 -12.55 2.16 4.67
N VAL A 251 -11.41 2.45 4.04
CA VAL A 251 -10.28 3.14 4.70
C VAL A 251 -10.69 4.55 5.09
N VAL A 252 -11.35 5.29 4.20
CA VAL A 252 -11.86 6.64 4.49
C VAL A 252 -12.92 6.62 5.58
N ALA A 253 -13.74 5.57 5.67
CA ALA A 253 -14.67 5.38 6.78
C ALA A 253 -13.97 5.20 8.14
N ALA A 254 -12.72 4.74 8.15
CA ALA A 254 -11.92 4.52 9.34
C ALA A 254 -11.05 5.72 9.74
N LEU A 255 -10.96 6.76 8.89
CA LEU A 255 -10.29 8.02 9.22
C LEU A 255 -10.99 8.69 10.40
N ARG A 256 -10.21 9.22 11.32
CA ARG A 256 -10.64 9.94 12.52
C ARG A 256 -10.32 11.42 12.44
N ARG A 257 -9.22 11.77 11.78
CA ARG A 257 -8.76 13.17 11.65
C ARG A 257 -8.03 13.37 10.34
N LEU A 258 -8.17 14.55 9.77
CA LEU A 258 -7.27 15.05 8.74
C LEU A 258 -6.86 16.47 9.12
N PRO A 259 -5.63 16.91 8.81
CA PRO A 259 -5.31 18.33 8.86
C PRO A 259 -6.12 19.09 7.80
N ASP A 260 -6.07 20.43 7.82
CA ASP A 260 -6.66 21.24 6.75
C ASP A 260 -5.90 20.99 5.44
N CYS A 261 -6.42 20.08 4.61
CA CYS A 261 -5.90 19.67 3.31
C CYS A 261 -7.03 19.58 2.26
N ASP A 262 -6.74 19.88 1.00
CA ASP A 262 -7.68 19.67 -0.11
C ASP A 262 -7.84 18.16 -0.36
N VAL A 263 -9.06 17.69 -0.62
CA VAL A 263 -9.35 16.27 -0.94
C VAL A 263 -9.86 16.18 -2.38
N VAL A 264 -9.15 15.42 -3.21
CA VAL A 264 -9.38 15.36 -4.66
C VAL A 264 -9.56 13.92 -5.15
N GLN A 265 -10.44 13.71 -6.13
CA GLN A 265 -10.58 12.40 -6.75
C GLN A 265 -9.51 12.18 -7.81
N LEU A 266 -8.83 11.03 -7.77
CA LEU A 266 -7.75 10.71 -8.71
C LEU A 266 -8.26 10.31 -10.10
N THR A 267 -9.51 9.85 -10.22
CA THR A 267 -10.02 9.26 -11.45
C THR A 267 -11.47 9.64 -11.70
N GLY A 268 -11.98 9.40 -12.90
CA GLY A 268 -13.43 9.33 -13.13
C GLY A 268 -14.09 8.14 -12.43
N LEU A 269 -15.39 7.98 -12.65
CA LEU A 269 -16.24 6.95 -12.05
C LEU A 269 -16.15 5.63 -12.87
N THR A 270 -15.89 4.49 -12.22
CA THR A 270 -15.78 3.18 -12.91
C THR A 270 -17.11 2.48 -13.11
N THR A 271 -18.03 2.61 -12.15
CA THR A 271 -19.35 1.95 -12.14
C THR A 271 -20.34 2.81 -11.35
N PRO A 272 -21.61 2.93 -11.77
CA PRO A 272 -22.69 3.31 -10.86
C PRO A 272 -22.94 2.15 -9.89
N GLY A 273 -22.16 2.07 -8.81
CA GLY A 273 -22.48 1.23 -7.65
C GLY A 273 -23.49 1.93 -6.74
N ASP A 274 -23.94 1.26 -5.67
CA ASP A 274 -24.77 1.86 -4.62
C ASP A 274 -24.23 3.24 -4.22
N VAL A 275 -25.13 4.20 -3.96
CA VAL A 275 -24.76 5.60 -3.62
C VAL A 275 -23.74 5.68 -2.47
N ASN A 276 -23.79 4.72 -1.54
CA ASN A 276 -22.88 4.63 -0.39
C ASN A 276 -21.48 4.08 -0.71
N ASP A 277 -21.31 3.44 -1.87
CA ASP A 277 -20.03 2.96 -2.39
C ASP A 277 -19.47 3.85 -3.53
N SER A 278 -20.11 5.01 -3.75
CA SER A 278 -19.67 6.00 -4.72
C SER A 278 -18.37 6.69 -4.27
N SER A 279 -17.41 6.82 -5.18
CA SER A 279 -16.17 7.57 -4.93
C SER A 279 -16.45 9.05 -4.58
N VAL A 280 -17.56 9.61 -5.05
CA VAL A 280 -18.01 10.96 -4.68
C VAL A 280 -18.33 11.05 -3.18
N GLU A 281 -19.01 10.03 -2.63
CA GLU A 281 -19.31 10.01 -1.20
C GLU A 281 -18.03 9.84 -0.37
N THR A 282 -17.05 9.10 -0.89
CA THR A 282 -15.73 8.96 -0.27
C THR A 282 -14.98 10.28 -0.20
N ILE A 283 -14.95 11.05 -1.28
CA ILE A 283 -14.39 12.41 -1.27
C ILE A 283 -15.13 13.29 -0.26
N ARG A 284 -16.46 13.25 -0.24
CA ARG A 284 -17.29 14.04 0.68
C ARG A 284 -17.10 13.64 2.14
N ARG A 285 -16.91 12.36 2.43
CA ARG A 285 -16.67 11.85 3.79
C ARG A 285 -15.31 12.29 4.31
N ALA A 286 -14.26 12.14 3.50
CA ALA A 286 -12.94 12.63 3.86
C ALA A 286 -12.93 14.15 4.02
N SER A 287 -13.62 14.89 3.14
CA SER A 287 -13.65 16.35 3.22
C SER A 287 -14.35 16.89 4.48
N ARG A 288 -15.26 16.13 5.11
CA ARG A 288 -15.86 16.52 6.40
C ARG A 288 -14.86 16.52 7.57
N LEU A 289 -13.71 15.88 7.40
CA LEU A 289 -12.64 15.84 8.41
C LEU A 289 -11.64 17.01 8.26
N THR A 290 -11.78 17.83 7.22
CA THR A 290 -10.92 18.98 6.90
C THR A 290 -11.79 20.23 6.68
N ARG A 291 -11.23 21.43 6.82
CA ARG A 291 -11.94 22.69 6.50
C ARG A 291 -11.67 23.19 5.08
N SER A 292 -11.07 22.35 4.23
CA SER A 292 -10.59 22.72 2.89
C SER A 292 -11.50 22.20 1.76
N THR A 293 -11.02 22.29 0.52
CA THR A 293 -11.83 22.02 -0.68
C THR A 293 -12.04 20.52 -0.90
N ALA A 294 -13.26 20.15 -1.28
CA ALA A 294 -13.57 18.84 -1.83
C ALA A 294 -13.74 18.93 -3.35
N VAL A 295 -13.02 18.10 -4.11
CA VAL A 295 -13.02 18.14 -5.58
C VAL A 295 -13.38 16.77 -6.15
N PRO A 296 -14.66 16.38 -6.08
CA PRO A 296 -15.15 15.16 -6.72
C PRO A 296 -15.17 15.29 -8.25
N VAL A 297 -14.95 14.18 -8.94
CA VAL A 297 -15.03 14.06 -10.40
C VAL A 297 -16.28 13.25 -10.77
N TYR A 298 -17.17 13.85 -11.54
CA TYR A 298 -18.52 13.32 -11.86
C TYR A 298 -18.67 12.69 -13.24
N VAL A 299 -17.56 12.50 -13.94
CA VAL A 299 -17.54 11.93 -15.30
C VAL A 299 -17.12 10.46 -15.24
N PRO A 300 -17.55 9.62 -16.21
CA PRO A 300 -17.04 8.27 -16.35
C PRO A 300 -15.51 8.25 -16.43
N MET A 301 -14.89 7.22 -15.86
CA MET A 301 -13.46 7.00 -15.99
C MET A 301 -13.11 6.65 -17.43
N VAL A 302 -13.90 5.79 -18.07
CA VAL A 302 -13.65 5.27 -19.41
C VAL A 302 -14.63 5.90 -20.39
N LEU A 303 -14.12 6.57 -21.42
CA LEU A 303 -14.94 7.27 -22.42
C LEU A 303 -14.98 6.50 -23.73
N PRO A 304 -16.07 6.58 -24.53
CA PRO A 304 -16.20 5.79 -25.75
C PRO A 304 -15.11 6.07 -26.79
N SER A 305 -14.53 7.27 -26.81
CA SER A 305 -13.49 7.66 -27.76
C SER A 305 -12.45 8.63 -27.17
N LEU A 306 -11.27 8.67 -27.78
CA LEU A 306 -10.24 9.67 -27.46
C LEU A 306 -10.75 11.10 -27.67
N ALA A 307 -11.56 11.33 -28.71
CA ALA A 307 -12.16 12.63 -28.99
C ALA A 307 -13.08 13.10 -27.85
N GLU A 308 -13.91 12.22 -27.31
CA GLU A 308 -14.77 12.53 -26.15
C GLU A 308 -13.96 12.77 -24.88
N ALA A 309 -12.92 11.96 -24.63
CA ALA A 309 -12.02 12.18 -23.50
C ALA A 309 -11.34 13.56 -23.59
N ALA A 310 -10.81 13.92 -24.78
CA ALA A 310 -10.20 15.22 -25.03
C ALA A 310 -11.20 16.38 -24.85
N ALA A 311 -12.42 16.23 -25.38
CA ALA A 311 -13.48 17.23 -25.25
C ALA A 311 -13.91 17.45 -23.79
N LEU A 312 -13.94 16.39 -22.97
CA LEU A 312 -14.23 16.51 -21.54
C LEU A 312 -13.08 17.13 -20.77
N ARG A 313 -11.81 16.76 -21.04
CA ARG A 313 -10.63 17.29 -20.34
C ARG A 313 -10.55 18.82 -20.36
N VAL A 314 -10.98 19.46 -21.46
CA VAL A 314 -10.97 20.93 -21.60
C VAL A 314 -12.20 21.62 -21.00
N ARG A 315 -13.21 20.87 -20.52
CA ARG A 315 -14.38 21.48 -19.87
C ARG A 315 -13.94 22.15 -18.57
N PRO A 316 -14.34 23.42 -18.31
CA PRO A 316 -13.82 24.19 -17.17
C PRO A 316 -13.92 23.48 -15.81
N ALA A 317 -15.02 22.78 -15.55
CA ALA A 317 -15.22 22.05 -14.29
C ALA A 317 -14.20 20.91 -14.12
N LEU A 318 -13.98 20.10 -15.17
CA LEU A 318 -13.04 18.99 -15.13
C LEU A 318 -11.59 19.48 -15.15
N ALA A 319 -11.27 20.46 -16.02
CA ALA A 319 -9.95 21.07 -16.08
C ALA A 319 -9.54 21.67 -14.73
N LYS A 320 -10.46 22.38 -14.05
CA LYS A 320 -10.22 22.92 -12.70
C LYS A 320 -10.03 21.82 -11.66
N ALA A 321 -10.76 20.71 -11.76
CA ALA A 321 -10.59 19.57 -10.87
C ALA A 321 -9.22 18.92 -11.04
N PHE A 322 -8.82 18.67 -12.29
CA PHE A 322 -7.55 18.03 -12.61
C PHE A 322 -6.34 18.94 -12.36
N ALA A 323 -6.48 20.26 -12.52
CA ALA A 323 -5.43 21.22 -12.16
C ALA A 323 -5.05 21.16 -10.66
N ARG A 324 -5.94 20.67 -9.78
CA ARG A 324 -5.61 20.46 -8.37
C ARG A 324 -4.62 19.30 -8.17
N LEU A 325 -4.62 18.32 -9.07
CA LEU A 325 -3.67 17.20 -9.05
C LEU A 325 -2.24 17.65 -9.35
N ASP A 326 -2.04 18.85 -9.91
CA ASP A 326 -0.69 19.42 -10.09
C ASP A 326 0.03 19.67 -8.75
N ARG A 327 -0.74 19.75 -7.66
CA ARG A 327 -0.25 19.91 -6.29
C ARG A 327 -0.43 18.65 -5.45
N LEU A 328 -0.71 17.50 -6.07
CA LEU A 328 -0.89 16.23 -5.37
C LEU A 328 0.34 15.91 -4.50
N THR A 329 0.13 15.71 -3.20
CA THR A 329 1.22 15.41 -2.26
C THR A 329 1.06 14.05 -1.60
N VAL A 330 -0.18 13.61 -1.35
CA VAL A 330 -0.48 12.28 -0.78
C VAL A 330 -1.54 11.61 -1.64
N ALA A 331 -1.38 10.32 -1.95
CA ALA A 331 -2.40 9.54 -2.64
C ALA A 331 -2.74 8.27 -1.86
N LEU A 332 -4.03 7.97 -1.69
CA LEU A 332 -4.51 6.66 -1.22
C LEU A 332 -5.03 5.85 -2.40
N ILE A 333 -4.39 4.72 -2.66
CA ILE A 333 -4.72 3.83 -3.78
C ILE A 333 -4.89 2.38 -3.31
N THR A 334 -5.49 1.58 -4.19
CA THR A 334 -5.51 0.11 -4.10
C THR A 334 -4.93 -0.45 -5.37
N VAL A 335 -4.26 -1.59 -5.27
CA VAL A 335 -3.81 -2.34 -6.44
C VAL A 335 -4.82 -3.43 -6.77
N GLY A 336 -5.24 -3.47 -8.02
CA GLY A 336 -6.06 -4.52 -8.59
C GLY A 336 -5.25 -5.45 -9.48
N ALA A 337 -5.60 -6.73 -9.48
CA ALA A 337 -5.14 -7.65 -10.52
C ALA A 337 -6.00 -7.45 -11.77
N TRP A 338 -5.40 -7.55 -12.95
CA TRP A 338 -6.12 -7.39 -14.23
C TRP A 338 -6.98 -8.62 -14.54
N GLN A 339 -8.07 -8.79 -13.78
CA GLN A 339 -9.01 -9.89 -13.88
C GLN A 339 -10.38 -9.51 -13.27
N PRO A 340 -11.47 -10.23 -13.62
CA PRO A 340 -12.80 -9.96 -13.10
C PRO A 340 -12.85 -9.94 -11.57
N GLY A 341 -13.50 -8.92 -11.00
CA GLY A 341 -13.71 -8.78 -9.56
C GLY A 341 -12.51 -8.21 -8.79
N ASP A 342 -11.36 -8.04 -9.44
CA ASP A 342 -10.12 -7.59 -8.80
C ASP A 342 -9.57 -6.25 -9.28
N SER A 343 -10.03 -5.71 -10.42
CA SER A 343 -9.68 -4.38 -10.92
C SER A 343 -10.94 -3.55 -11.19
N ASN A 344 -10.94 -2.30 -10.72
CA ASN A 344 -12.08 -1.40 -10.91
C ASN A 344 -12.16 -0.91 -12.37
N LEU A 345 -11.00 -0.72 -13.02
CA LEU A 345 -10.96 -0.36 -14.44
C LEU A 345 -11.37 -1.55 -15.30
N HIS A 346 -10.89 -2.75 -14.97
CA HIS A 346 -11.37 -3.97 -15.60
C HIS A 346 -12.90 -3.99 -15.46
N ASP A 347 -13.46 -4.03 -14.26
CA ASP A 347 -14.92 -4.18 -14.08
C ASP A 347 -15.76 -2.94 -14.49
N SER A 348 -15.17 -1.93 -15.13
CA SER A 348 -15.88 -0.76 -15.62
C SER A 348 -16.87 -1.11 -16.73
N THR A 349 -18.06 -0.51 -16.66
CA THR A 349 -19.15 -0.72 -17.64
C THR A 349 -18.84 -0.17 -19.03
N GLY A 350 -17.83 0.70 -19.15
CA GLY A 350 -17.40 1.30 -20.42
C GLY A 350 -16.31 0.52 -21.18
N LEU A 351 -15.96 -0.68 -20.70
CA LEU A 351 -14.86 -1.49 -21.24
C LEU A 351 -15.36 -2.78 -21.89
N ALA A 352 -15.09 -2.94 -23.19
CA ALA A 352 -15.46 -4.12 -23.96
C ALA A 352 -14.50 -5.30 -23.72
N ASP A 353 -14.98 -6.53 -23.92
CA ASP A 353 -14.18 -7.74 -23.68
C ASP A 353 -12.93 -7.83 -24.56
N SER A 354 -13.04 -7.41 -25.82
CA SER A 354 -11.91 -7.34 -26.74
C SER A 354 -10.78 -6.42 -26.25
N GLU A 355 -11.12 -5.36 -25.52
CA GLU A 355 -10.16 -4.42 -24.94
C GLU A 355 -9.49 -5.00 -23.69
N ARG A 356 -10.23 -5.77 -22.88
CA ARG A 356 -9.66 -6.53 -21.75
C ARG A 356 -8.62 -7.50 -22.23
N GLU A 357 -8.97 -8.28 -23.26
CA GLU A 357 -8.06 -9.24 -23.87
C GLU A 357 -6.87 -8.55 -24.54
N ALA A 358 -7.07 -7.39 -25.18
CA ALA A 358 -5.98 -6.62 -25.77
C ALA A 358 -4.98 -6.16 -24.71
N ALA A 359 -5.45 -5.69 -23.55
CA ALA A 359 -4.59 -5.37 -22.41
C ALA A 359 -3.84 -6.61 -21.89
N THR A 360 -4.52 -7.75 -21.74
CA THR A 360 -3.89 -9.02 -21.36
C THR A 360 -2.81 -9.45 -22.35
N ARG A 361 -3.08 -9.37 -23.66
CA ARG A 361 -2.11 -9.69 -24.72
C ARG A 361 -0.88 -8.78 -24.69
N ARG A 362 -1.01 -7.57 -24.14
CA ARG A 362 0.10 -6.62 -23.94
C ARG A 362 0.82 -6.80 -22.60
N GLY A 363 0.52 -7.87 -21.86
CA GLY A 363 1.22 -8.24 -20.65
C GLY A 363 0.75 -7.50 -19.39
N VAL A 364 -0.42 -6.85 -19.43
CA VAL A 364 -0.98 -6.18 -18.25
C VAL A 364 -1.32 -7.23 -17.19
N VAL A 365 -0.79 -7.05 -15.98
CA VAL A 365 -1.07 -7.91 -14.81
C VAL A 365 -1.71 -7.15 -13.66
N ALA A 366 -1.49 -5.83 -13.60
CA ALA A 366 -1.93 -4.99 -12.49
C ALA A 366 -2.54 -3.67 -12.97
N GLU A 367 -3.38 -3.11 -12.12
CA GLU A 367 -3.97 -1.78 -12.27
C GLU A 367 -3.96 -1.02 -10.94
N PHE A 368 -3.60 0.26 -10.97
CA PHE A 368 -3.85 1.17 -9.87
C PHE A 368 -4.19 2.57 -10.38
N ALA A 369 -5.18 3.22 -9.77
CA ALA A 369 -5.67 4.54 -10.19
C ALA A 369 -5.95 4.63 -11.72
N GLY A 370 -6.36 3.52 -12.34
CA GLY A 370 -6.59 3.42 -13.78
C GLY A 370 -5.34 3.36 -14.67
N HIS A 371 -4.13 3.26 -14.10
CA HIS A 371 -2.91 2.95 -14.84
C HIS A 371 -2.69 1.44 -14.91
N LEU A 372 -2.38 0.94 -16.11
CA LEU A 372 -2.09 -0.46 -16.37
C LEU A 372 -0.60 -0.73 -16.27
N VAL A 373 -0.23 -1.86 -15.65
CA VAL A 373 1.16 -2.22 -15.35
C VAL A 373 1.43 -3.68 -15.69
N ASP A 374 2.60 -3.93 -16.29
CA ASP A 374 3.10 -5.27 -16.58
C ASP A 374 3.83 -5.92 -15.38
N ALA A 375 4.26 -7.17 -15.54
CA ALA A 375 4.93 -7.91 -14.45
C ALA A 375 6.26 -7.29 -14.00
N ASP A 376 6.92 -6.50 -14.85
CA ASP A 376 8.17 -5.81 -14.53
C ASP A 376 7.94 -4.45 -13.85
N GLY A 377 6.68 -4.06 -13.65
CA GLY A 377 6.32 -2.77 -13.08
C GLY A 377 6.30 -1.62 -14.07
N ARG A 378 6.39 -1.87 -15.39
CA ARG A 378 6.32 -0.80 -16.41
C ARG A 378 4.88 -0.49 -16.76
N THR A 379 4.58 0.79 -16.98
CA THR A 379 3.24 1.20 -17.41
C THR A 379 2.99 0.83 -18.86
N VAL A 380 1.82 0.27 -19.14
CA VAL A 380 1.43 -0.28 -20.43
C VAL A 380 0.40 0.65 -21.09
N ALA A 381 0.82 1.45 -22.06
CA ALA A 381 -0.04 2.42 -22.75
C ALA A 381 -0.91 1.73 -23.83
N THR A 382 -2.22 1.72 -23.69
CA THR A 382 -3.22 1.14 -24.61
C THR A 382 -4.18 2.21 -25.15
N ASP A 383 -4.92 1.89 -26.20
CA ASP A 383 -6.04 2.73 -26.68
C ASP A 383 -7.06 3.02 -25.54
N LEU A 384 -7.23 2.07 -24.61
CA LEU A 384 -8.01 2.25 -23.40
C LEU A 384 -7.44 3.36 -22.50
N THR A 385 -6.13 3.38 -22.26
CA THR A 385 -5.55 4.40 -21.37
C THR A 385 -5.68 5.82 -21.93
N ASP A 386 -5.71 5.99 -23.26
CA ASP A 386 -5.85 7.30 -23.89
C ASP A 386 -7.25 7.92 -23.70
N ARG A 387 -8.28 7.06 -23.66
CA ARG A 387 -9.68 7.42 -23.39
C ARG A 387 -10.05 7.44 -21.89
N CYS A 388 -9.10 7.13 -21.00
CA CYS A 388 -9.31 7.17 -19.55
C CYS A 388 -9.12 8.59 -18.95
N LEU A 389 -10.05 9.02 -18.11
CA LEU A 389 -9.91 10.22 -17.27
C LEU A 389 -9.35 9.83 -15.90
N VAL A 390 -8.02 9.80 -15.82
CA VAL A 390 -7.26 9.41 -14.63
C VAL A 390 -6.18 10.44 -14.35
N VAL A 391 -5.72 10.48 -13.10
CA VAL A 391 -4.57 11.29 -12.67
C VAL A 391 -3.40 11.02 -13.61
N PRO A 392 -2.68 12.05 -14.11
CA PRO A 392 -1.49 11.80 -14.91
C PRO A 392 -0.43 11.08 -14.05
N LEU A 393 0.22 10.06 -14.61
CA LEU A 393 1.20 9.24 -13.90
C LEU A 393 2.31 10.06 -13.24
N GLU A 394 2.78 11.11 -13.93
CA GLU A 394 3.80 12.01 -13.40
C GLU A 394 3.39 12.68 -12.10
N ARG A 395 2.10 12.99 -11.91
CA ARG A 395 1.59 13.57 -10.66
C ARG A 395 1.67 12.58 -9.50
N LEU A 396 1.41 11.29 -9.75
CA LEU A 396 1.64 10.24 -8.75
C LEU A 396 3.13 10.08 -8.44
N ARG A 397 4.00 10.13 -9.46
CA ARG A 397 5.46 10.07 -9.28
C ARG A 397 6.02 11.22 -8.43
N HIS A 398 5.41 12.40 -8.52
CA HIS A 398 5.82 13.59 -7.77
C HIS A 398 5.14 13.69 -6.39
N ALA A 399 4.14 12.85 -6.12
CA ALA A 399 3.52 12.79 -4.81
C ALA A 399 4.57 12.35 -3.77
N ARG A 400 4.58 13.02 -2.62
CA ARG A 400 5.50 12.71 -1.52
C ARG A 400 5.26 11.32 -0.95
N ASP A 401 3.99 10.91 -0.88
CA ASP A 401 3.62 9.61 -0.35
C ASP A 401 2.44 9.04 -1.14
N VAL A 402 2.61 7.83 -1.67
CA VAL A 402 1.54 7.07 -2.31
C VAL A 402 1.32 5.85 -1.43
N VAL A 403 0.24 5.91 -0.68
CA VAL A 403 -0.19 4.89 0.28
C VAL A 403 -1.04 3.87 -0.47
N ALA A 404 -0.53 2.65 -0.60
CA ALA A 404 -1.25 1.53 -1.15
C ALA A 404 -1.73 0.60 -0.04
N ILE A 405 -3.00 0.23 -0.09
CA ILE A 405 -3.54 -0.87 0.70
C ILE A 405 -3.68 -2.12 -0.18
N ALA A 406 -3.04 -3.20 0.25
CA ALA A 406 -3.09 -4.49 -0.43
C ALA A 406 -3.66 -5.56 0.49
N ALA A 407 -4.65 -6.28 -0.01
CA ALA A 407 -5.29 -7.37 0.72
C ALA A 407 -5.76 -8.44 -0.26
N ALA A 408 -5.85 -9.67 0.24
CA ALA A 408 -6.09 -10.90 -0.52
C ALA A 408 -4.86 -11.39 -1.29
N VAL A 409 -4.43 -12.60 -0.92
CA VAL A 409 -3.24 -13.30 -1.47
C VAL A 409 -3.31 -13.45 -2.98
N ARG A 410 -4.50 -13.63 -3.56
CA ARG A 410 -4.69 -13.74 -5.01
C ARG A 410 -4.23 -12.51 -5.81
N ARG A 411 -4.06 -11.35 -5.15
CA ARG A 411 -3.55 -10.11 -5.76
C ARG A 411 -2.04 -9.92 -5.58
N ALA A 412 -1.34 -10.88 -4.99
CA ALA A 412 0.08 -10.74 -4.68
C ALA A 412 0.94 -10.48 -5.93
N SER A 413 0.75 -11.20 -7.03
CA SER A 413 1.52 -10.93 -8.26
C SER A 413 1.30 -9.50 -8.79
N ALA A 414 0.06 -9.02 -8.76
CA ALA A 414 -0.29 -7.67 -9.21
C ALA A 414 0.29 -6.58 -8.29
N VAL A 415 0.32 -6.81 -6.98
CA VAL A 415 0.92 -5.87 -6.04
C VAL A 415 2.45 -5.88 -6.12
N ASP A 416 3.09 -7.03 -6.35
CA ASP A 416 4.55 -7.11 -6.62
C ASP A 416 4.90 -6.26 -7.85
N ALA A 417 4.18 -6.43 -8.96
CA ALA A 417 4.31 -5.60 -10.14
C ALA A 417 4.12 -4.09 -9.85
N ALA A 418 3.07 -3.74 -9.09
CA ALA A 418 2.83 -2.33 -8.73
C ALA A 418 3.92 -1.75 -7.82
N LEU A 419 4.50 -2.53 -6.91
CA LEU A 419 5.64 -2.11 -6.09
C LEU A 419 6.89 -1.90 -6.94
N ARG A 420 7.16 -2.77 -7.93
CA ARG A 420 8.27 -2.62 -8.88
C ARG A 420 8.19 -1.35 -9.73
N SER A 421 7.00 -0.79 -9.90
CA SER A 421 6.81 0.45 -10.69
C SER A 421 7.52 1.68 -10.12
N GLY A 422 7.95 1.65 -8.85
CA GLY A 422 8.59 2.80 -8.23
C GLY A 422 7.64 3.87 -7.68
N LEU A 423 6.32 3.63 -7.77
CA LEU A 423 5.31 4.66 -7.50
C LEU A 423 4.65 4.55 -6.13
N ILE A 424 4.85 3.45 -5.41
CA ILE A 424 4.25 3.19 -4.09
C ILE A 424 5.31 3.43 -3.01
N HIS A 425 5.02 4.38 -2.11
CA HIS A 425 5.95 4.80 -1.06
C HIS A 425 5.61 4.17 0.30
N THR A 426 4.33 3.91 0.54
CA THR A 426 3.83 3.27 1.75
C THR A 426 2.94 2.10 1.39
N LEU A 427 3.24 0.90 1.91
CA LEU A 427 2.41 -0.30 1.76
C LEU A 427 1.77 -0.68 3.09
N VAL A 428 0.46 -0.84 3.10
CA VAL A 428 -0.29 -1.43 4.22
C VAL A 428 -0.92 -2.73 3.77
N THR A 429 -0.57 -3.83 4.43
CA THR A 429 -1.01 -5.18 4.06
C THR A 429 -1.15 -6.10 5.26
N ASP A 430 -1.59 -7.33 5.05
CA ASP A 430 -1.69 -8.35 6.10
C ASP A 430 -0.58 -9.40 6.00
N THR A 431 -0.43 -10.22 7.04
CA THR A 431 0.63 -11.24 7.10
C THR A 431 0.53 -12.29 6.01
N GLU A 432 -0.68 -12.67 5.56
CA GLU A 432 -0.85 -13.68 4.51
C GLU A 432 -0.37 -13.16 3.15
N VAL A 433 -0.73 -11.91 2.82
CA VAL A 433 -0.26 -11.27 1.58
C VAL A 433 1.24 -10.96 1.66
N ALA A 434 1.73 -10.52 2.82
CA ALA A 434 3.16 -10.31 3.03
C ALA A 434 3.98 -11.59 2.80
N ASP A 435 3.52 -12.73 3.34
CA ASP A 435 4.17 -14.02 3.11
C ASP A 435 4.20 -14.41 1.64
N ALA A 436 3.11 -14.12 0.90
CA ALA A 436 3.08 -14.35 -0.54
C ALA A 436 4.14 -13.53 -1.29
N PHE A 437 4.35 -12.26 -0.95
CA PHE A 437 5.44 -11.45 -1.53
C PHE A 437 6.80 -12.02 -1.18
N LEU A 438 7.04 -12.32 0.10
CA LEU A 438 8.34 -12.76 0.59
C LEU A 438 8.72 -14.15 0.05
N ALA A 439 7.73 -15.00 -0.24
CA ALA A 439 7.95 -16.32 -0.85
C ALA A 439 8.35 -16.26 -2.33
N HIS A 440 7.91 -15.24 -3.08
CA HIS A 440 8.31 -15.04 -4.48
C HIS A 440 9.75 -14.55 -4.54
N ARG A 441 10.75 -15.42 -4.45
CA ARG A 441 12.14 -15.02 -4.76
C ARG A 441 12.19 -14.63 -6.23
N ASP A 442 12.88 -13.52 -6.56
CA ASP A 442 13.17 -13.15 -7.94
C ASP A 442 13.75 -14.39 -8.65
N THR A 443 12.98 -14.98 -9.55
CA THR A 443 13.56 -15.88 -10.54
C THR A 443 14.45 -14.98 -11.39
N ALA A 444 15.75 -15.01 -11.11
CA ALA A 444 16.74 -14.40 -11.98
C ALA A 444 16.44 -14.85 -13.42
N PRO A 445 16.59 -13.95 -14.42
CA PRO A 445 16.39 -14.34 -15.81
C PRO A 445 17.36 -15.49 -16.10
N THR A 446 16.80 -16.67 -16.38
CA THR A 446 17.55 -17.80 -16.90
C THR A 446 18.19 -17.33 -18.20
N GLU A 447 19.52 -17.25 -18.23
CA GLU A 447 20.25 -17.05 -19.49
C GLU A 447 19.73 -18.07 -20.51
N PRO A 448 19.44 -17.64 -21.75
CA PRO A 448 19.04 -18.58 -22.78
C PRO A 448 20.19 -19.57 -23.03
N PRO A 449 19.88 -20.85 -23.29
CA PRO A 449 20.91 -21.83 -23.62
C PRO A 449 21.62 -21.42 -24.91
N ASP A 450 22.96 -21.45 -24.87
CA ASP A 450 23.88 -21.23 -26.00
C ASP A 450 23.56 -22.10 -27.23
#